data_AF-A0A662YZE5-F1
#
_entry.id   AF-A0A662YZE5-F1
#
_cell.length_a   1.000
_cell.length_b   1.000
_cell.length_c   1.000
_cell.angle_alpha   90.00
_cell.angle_beta   90.00
_cell.angle_gamma   90.00
#
_symmetry.space_group_name_H-M   'P 1'
#
loop_
_entity.id
_entity.type
_entity.pdbx_description
1 polymer ?
#
loop_
_entity_poly.entity_id
_entity_poly.type
_entity_poly.pdbx_seq_one_letter_code
_entity_poly.pdbx_strand_id
1 'polypeptide(L)'
;FQALCNRARLVTYLPGLHVLVGRLAGARTFSAAGSSGSDEPYIAVSPFDMDFASMFPEAPANNMTVLTVTQKTKADMTSWCEEVDDEREQLLEKFVNGAKEICYALRTEGYWADFIDPSSGIAFFGSYTNNTLFETDERYRHLGFRIEDLGCCKVIRHSLWGAHVFVGSLFTNAPTDSLVMKKLQG
;
A
#
# COMPACT_ATOMS: atom_id res chain seq x y z
N PHE A 1 14.77 31.98 6.11
CA PHE A 1 15.07 31.59 7.51
C PHE A 1 13.76 31.54 8.29
N GLN A 2 13.63 30.58 9.21
CA GLN A 2 12.47 30.28 10.10
C GLN A 2 11.33 29.52 9.40
N ALA A 3 11.26 28.19 9.44
CA ALA A 3 10.99 27.29 10.58
C ALA A 3 9.59 27.50 11.19
N LEU A 4 8.61 26.76 10.66
CA LEU A 4 7.42 26.31 11.39
C LEU A 4 7.26 24.81 11.12
N CYS A 5 8.02 24.04 11.91
CA CYS A 5 7.76 22.64 12.15
C CYS A 5 6.42 22.51 12.87
N ASN A 6 5.45 21.83 12.26
CA ASN A 6 4.47 21.07 13.02
C ASN A 6 4.79 19.59 12.84
N ARG A 7 5.70 19.12 13.71
CA ARG A 7 5.88 17.72 14.05
C ARG A 7 4.66 17.28 14.85
N ALA A 8 3.88 16.36 14.31
CA ALA A 8 3.06 15.46 15.11
C ALA A 8 3.69 14.06 15.00
N ARG A 9 4.10 13.54 16.15
CA ARG A 9 4.67 12.20 16.37
C ARG A 9 4.00 11.67 17.63
N LEU A 10 3.33 10.51 17.57
CA LEU A 10 3.06 9.47 18.60
C LEU A 10 1.79 8.68 18.18
N VAL A 11 1.88 7.49 17.54
CA VAL A 11 1.91 6.08 18.09
C VAL A 11 0.59 5.72 18.81
N THR A 12 -0.20 4.70 18.41
CA THR A 12 0.09 3.25 18.44
C THR A 12 -1.02 2.45 17.72
N TYR A 13 -0.69 1.35 17.05
CA TYR A 13 -1.38 0.09 17.34
C TYR A 13 -0.35 -1.03 17.43
N LEU A 14 -0.31 -1.66 18.60
CA LEU A 14 0.44 -2.88 18.90
C LEU A 14 -0.57 -3.80 19.61
N PRO A 15 -0.56 -5.11 19.30
CA PRO A 15 0.67 -5.89 19.32
C PRO A 15 1.01 -6.56 17.98
N GLY A 16 2.21 -6.25 17.48
CA GLY A 16 2.95 -7.12 16.57
C GLY A 16 3.58 -6.44 15.35
N LEU A 17 3.06 -5.31 14.87
CA LEU A 17 3.42 -4.77 13.57
C LEU A 17 3.60 -3.25 13.55
N HIS A 18 4.75 -2.80 13.05
CA HIS A 18 4.88 -1.41 12.63
C HIS A 18 4.11 -1.25 11.31
N VAL A 19 2.96 -0.59 11.28
CA VAL A 19 2.36 -0.11 10.02
C VAL A 19 2.93 1.28 9.75
N LEU A 20 3.77 1.42 8.74
CA LEU A 20 4.24 2.73 8.29
C LEU A 20 3.31 3.21 7.18
N VAL A 21 2.25 3.93 7.54
CA VAL A 21 1.40 4.59 6.55
C VAL A 21 2.18 5.76 5.96
N GLY A 22 2.78 5.55 4.80
CA GLY A 22 3.41 6.60 4.03
C GLY A 22 2.34 7.55 3.48
N ARG A 23 2.17 8.73 4.10
CA ARG A 23 1.51 9.85 3.42
C ARG A 23 2.43 10.35 2.31
N LEU A 24 2.14 10.03 1.06
CA LEU A 24 2.64 10.84 -0.05
C LEU A 24 1.95 12.20 0.04
N ALA A 25 2.67 13.21 0.53
CA ALA A 25 2.30 14.60 0.34
C ALA A 25 2.49 14.95 -1.14
N GLY A 26 1.46 14.62 -1.92
CA GLY A 26 1.29 14.97 -3.32
C GLY A 26 -0.16 15.33 -3.60
N ALA A 27 -0.81 16.09 -2.70
CA ALA A 27 -2.09 16.72 -3.03
C ALA A 27 -1.82 17.78 -4.11
N ARG A 28 -1.96 17.39 -5.37
CA ARG A 28 -2.10 18.32 -6.49
C ARG A 28 -3.58 18.43 -6.82
N THR A 29 -4.29 19.31 -6.11
CA THR A 29 -5.56 19.83 -6.58
C THR A 29 -5.27 21.06 -7.44
N PHE A 30 -5.49 20.95 -8.74
CA PHE A 30 -5.55 22.11 -9.61
C PHE A 30 -7.02 22.49 -9.80
N SER A 31 -7.47 23.58 -9.19
CA SER A 31 -8.68 24.27 -9.62
C SER A 31 -8.26 25.37 -10.60
N ALA A 32 -8.57 25.19 -11.88
CA ALA A 32 -8.57 26.29 -12.83
C ALA A 32 -9.91 27.02 -12.71
N ALA A 33 -9.85 28.32 -12.42
CA ALA A 33 -11.01 29.19 -12.52
C ALA A 33 -11.40 29.41 -13.99
N GLY A 34 -12.68 29.15 -14.30
CA GLY A 34 -13.45 29.81 -15.36
C GLY A 34 -13.21 29.36 -16.80
N SER A 35 -14.11 28.52 -17.32
CA SER A 35 -15.12 28.97 -18.31
C SER A 35 -16.06 27.83 -18.68
N SER A 36 -17.35 28.14 -18.56
CA SER A 36 -18.54 27.59 -19.21
C SER A 36 -18.33 26.52 -20.30
N GLY A 37 -18.92 25.34 -20.07
CA GLY A 37 -19.13 24.31 -21.07
C GLY A 37 -19.42 22.98 -20.40
N SER A 38 -20.63 22.46 -20.57
CA SER A 38 -21.12 21.18 -20.04
C SER A 38 -20.25 20.01 -20.49
N ASP A 39 -19.59 19.32 -19.55
CA ASP A 39 -19.14 17.93 -19.68
C ASP A 39 -18.87 17.39 -18.26
N GLU A 40 -19.31 16.15 -18.00
CA GLU A 40 -19.04 15.43 -16.75
C GLU A 40 -17.54 15.44 -16.38
N PRO A 41 -17.20 15.43 -15.08
CA PRO A 41 -15.80 15.44 -14.68
C PRO A 41 -15.19 14.08 -15.01
N TYR A 42 -14.50 13.99 -16.16
CA TYR A 42 -13.58 12.90 -16.42
C TYR A 42 -12.44 13.00 -15.40
N ILE A 43 -12.56 12.28 -14.30
CA ILE A 43 -11.50 12.15 -13.30
C ILE A 43 -10.33 11.51 -14.05
N ALA A 44 -9.29 12.29 -14.34
CA ALA A 44 -8.09 11.80 -14.98
C ALA A 44 -7.41 10.79 -14.04
N VAL A 45 -7.68 9.50 -14.28
CA VAL A 45 -7.03 8.39 -13.59
C VAL A 45 -5.56 8.39 -13.98
N SER A 46 -4.63 8.37 -13.01
CA SER A 46 -3.21 8.36 -13.35
C SER A 46 -2.84 7.00 -13.98
N PRO A 47 -1.81 6.94 -14.85
CA PRO A 47 -1.34 5.65 -15.39
C PRO A 47 -0.97 4.64 -14.30
N PHE A 48 -0.58 5.12 -13.12
CA PHE A 48 -0.27 4.31 -11.94
C PHE A 48 -1.51 3.71 -11.28
N ASP A 49 -2.62 4.44 -11.25
CA ASP A 49 -3.89 3.94 -10.72
C ASP A 49 -4.52 2.88 -11.64
N MET A 50 -4.35 3.03 -12.96
CA MET A 50 -4.81 2.05 -13.96
C MET A 50 -4.11 0.70 -13.85
N ASP A 51 -2.82 0.70 -13.48
CA ASP A 51 -2.01 -0.53 -13.34
C ASP A 51 -2.57 -1.43 -12.22
N PHE A 52 -2.79 -0.87 -11.02
CA PHE A 52 -3.38 -1.63 -9.92
C PHE A 52 -4.85 -1.97 -10.13
N ALA A 53 -5.62 -1.09 -10.79
CA ALA A 53 -7.04 -1.36 -11.04
C ALA A 53 -7.23 -2.63 -11.89
N SER A 54 -6.29 -2.90 -12.81
CA SER A 54 -6.29 -4.13 -13.63
C SER A 54 -6.13 -5.43 -12.82
N MET A 55 -5.68 -5.34 -11.57
CA MET A 55 -5.55 -6.48 -10.65
C MET A 55 -6.88 -6.82 -9.95
N PHE A 56 -7.84 -5.89 -9.96
CA PHE A 56 -9.12 -5.99 -9.27
C PHE A 56 -10.27 -5.58 -10.19
N PRO A 57 -10.71 -6.44 -11.12
CA PRO A 57 -11.79 -6.11 -12.06
C PRO A 57 -13.13 -5.75 -11.39
N GLU A 58 -13.35 -6.22 -10.16
CA GLU A 58 -14.53 -5.93 -9.34
C GLU A 58 -14.43 -4.62 -8.56
N ALA A 59 -13.25 -3.98 -8.55
CA ALA A 59 -13.05 -2.72 -7.85
C ALA A 59 -13.82 -1.58 -8.55
N PRO A 60 -14.36 -0.62 -7.78
CA PRO A 60 -14.92 0.60 -8.35
C PRO A 60 -13.88 1.38 -9.17
N ALA A 61 -14.29 1.88 -10.34
CA ALA A 61 -13.39 2.51 -11.32
C ALA A 61 -12.70 3.81 -10.85
N ASN A 62 -13.17 4.43 -9.76
CA ASN A 62 -12.71 5.75 -9.31
C ASN A 62 -12.16 5.73 -7.88
N ASN A 63 -11.10 6.49 -7.65
CA ASN A 63 -10.51 6.81 -6.34
C ASN A 63 -10.01 5.60 -5.55
N MET A 64 -9.01 4.89 -6.09
CA MET A 64 -8.35 3.82 -5.34
C MET A 64 -7.25 4.36 -4.43
N THR A 65 -7.31 3.99 -3.16
CA THR A 65 -6.29 4.24 -2.14
C THR A 65 -5.47 2.97 -1.93
N VAL A 66 -4.15 3.09 -1.96
CA VAL A 66 -3.22 2.02 -1.63
C VAL A 66 -2.71 2.19 -0.20
N LEU A 67 -2.79 1.13 0.60
CA LEU A 67 -2.27 1.04 1.96
C LEU A 67 -1.11 0.05 1.97
N THR A 68 0.11 0.54 2.17
CA THR A 68 1.29 -0.32 2.31
C THR A 68 1.52 -0.66 3.78
N VAL A 69 1.78 -1.94 4.06
CA VAL A 69 2.14 -2.46 5.37
C VAL A 69 3.59 -2.92 5.31
N THR A 70 4.43 -2.35 6.16
CA THR A 70 5.88 -2.65 6.19
C THR A 70 6.27 -3.23 7.52
N GLN A 71 6.49 -4.54 7.57
CA GLN A 71 6.93 -5.24 8.76
C GLN A 71 8.46 -5.17 8.83
N LYS A 72 9.00 -4.62 9.92
CA LYS A 72 10.46 -4.67 10.14
C LYS A 72 10.86 -6.11 10.47
N THR A 73 11.87 -6.62 9.78
CA THR A 73 12.43 -7.94 10.01
C THR A 73 13.70 -7.86 10.87
N LYS A 74 14.09 -8.99 11.46
CA LYS A 74 15.39 -9.16 12.12
C LYS A 74 16.46 -9.49 11.08
N ALA A 75 16.21 -10.46 10.21
CA ALA A 75 17.12 -10.86 9.16
C ALA A 75 17.08 -9.89 7.98
N ASP A 76 18.17 -9.84 7.20
CA ASP A 76 18.18 -9.14 5.91
C ASP A 76 17.42 -10.00 4.90
N MET A 77 16.28 -9.50 4.40
CA MET A 77 15.37 -10.27 3.54
C MET A 77 15.93 -10.55 2.14
N THR A 78 17.15 -10.09 1.82
CA THR A 78 17.87 -10.44 0.59
C THR A 78 18.68 -11.72 0.70
N SER A 79 18.92 -12.20 1.91
CA SER A 79 19.70 -13.41 2.15
C SER A 79 18.85 -14.66 1.89
N TRP A 80 19.49 -15.70 1.36
CA TRP A 80 18.85 -16.99 1.07
C TRP A 80 19.27 -17.97 2.17
N CYS A 81 18.51 -18.04 3.25
CA CYS A 81 18.72 -18.97 4.35
C CYS A 81 17.41 -19.32 5.06
N GLU A 82 17.41 -20.45 5.77
CA GLU A 82 16.26 -20.98 6.51
C GLU A 82 15.70 -19.96 7.52
N GLU A 83 16.56 -19.21 8.21
CA GLU A 83 16.12 -18.17 9.15
C GLU A 83 15.30 -17.05 8.48
N VAL A 84 15.65 -16.69 7.23
CA VAL A 84 14.90 -15.70 6.44
C VAL A 84 13.56 -16.29 5.98
N ASP A 85 13.55 -17.55 5.56
CA ASP A 85 12.33 -18.22 5.10
C ASP A 85 11.32 -18.39 6.26
N ASP A 86 11.79 -18.82 7.44
CA ASP A 86 10.98 -18.94 8.66
C ASP A 86 10.41 -17.58 9.10
N GLU A 87 11.23 -16.52 9.09
CA GLU A 87 10.78 -15.18 9.43
C GLU A 87 9.75 -14.67 8.40
N ARG A 88 10.00 -14.91 7.11
CA ARG A 88 9.08 -14.54 6.02
C ARG A 88 7.74 -15.24 6.15
N GLU A 89 7.69 -16.53 6.46
CA GLU A 89 6.44 -17.28 6.65
C GLU A 89 5.63 -16.74 7.84
N GLN A 90 6.28 -16.47 8.97
CA GLN A 90 5.64 -15.89 10.15
C GLN A 90 5.08 -14.49 9.88
N LEU A 91 5.80 -13.66 9.12
CA LEU A 91 5.36 -12.32 8.75
C LEU A 91 4.24 -12.36 7.72
N LEU A 92 4.27 -13.31 6.78
CA LEU A 92 3.20 -13.54 5.82
C LEU A 92 1.89 -13.88 6.55
N GLU A 93 1.91 -14.81 7.50
CA GLU A 93 0.71 -15.17 8.28
C GLU A 93 0.13 -13.96 9.02
N LYS A 94 1.00 -13.18 9.70
CA LYS A 94 0.60 -11.95 10.40
C LYS A 94 0.00 -10.92 9.45
N PHE A 95 0.59 -10.74 8.27
CA PHE A 95 0.08 -9.82 7.26
C PHE A 95 -1.30 -10.26 6.78
N VAL A 96 -1.46 -11.52 6.38
CA VAL A 96 -2.73 -12.02 5.85
C VAL A 96 -3.86 -11.88 6.88
N ASN A 97 -3.59 -12.20 8.15
CA ASN A 97 -4.58 -12.06 9.22
C ASN A 97 -4.94 -10.58 9.46
N GLY A 98 -3.95 -9.69 9.60
CA GLY A 98 -4.21 -8.26 9.77
C GLY A 98 -4.87 -7.61 8.56
N ALA A 99 -4.51 -8.03 7.35
CA ALA A 99 -5.08 -7.49 6.12
C ALA A 99 -6.55 -7.89 5.96
N LYS A 100 -6.90 -9.13 6.30
CA LYS A 100 -8.30 -9.57 6.40
C LYS A 100 -9.10 -8.70 7.35
N GLU A 101 -8.59 -8.45 8.56
CA GLU A 101 -9.28 -7.61 9.56
C GLU A 101 -9.53 -6.18 9.03
N ILE A 102 -8.50 -5.56 8.41
CA ILE A 102 -8.62 -4.22 7.84
C ILE A 102 -9.63 -4.21 6.68
N CYS A 103 -9.54 -5.16 5.75
CA CYS A 103 -10.47 -5.26 4.63
C CYS A 103 -11.91 -5.47 5.10
N TYR A 104 -12.13 -6.33 6.10
CA TYR A 104 -13.47 -6.52 6.67
C TYR A 104 -14.00 -5.27 7.35
N ALA A 105 -13.17 -4.56 8.12
CA ALA A 105 -13.57 -3.29 8.75
C ALA A 105 -13.95 -2.23 7.69
N LEU A 106 -13.19 -2.12 6.61
CA LEU A 106 -13.53 -1.20 5.50
C LEU A 106 -14.83 -1.61 4.80
N ARG A 107 -15.02 -2.91 4.55
CA ARG A 107 -16.23 -3.47 3.92
C ARG A 107 -17.48 -3.26 4.79
N THR A 108 -17.37 -3.37 6.11
CA THR A 108 -18.50 -3.10 7.01
C THR A 108 -18.93 -1.63 7.00
N GLU A 109 -18.03 -0.71 6.66
CA GLU A 109 -18.31 0.71 6.49
C GLU A 109 -18.78 1.06 5.06
N GLY A 110 -19.00 0.06 4.20
CA GLY A 110 -19.53 0.22 2.85
C GLY A 110 -18.47 0.48 1.77
N TYR A 111 -17.19 0.38 2.09
CA TYR A 111 -16.10 0.54 1.11
C TYR A 111 -15.71 -0.80 0.49
N TRP A 112 -15.36 -0.77 -0.80
CA TRP A 112 -14.62 -1.88 -1.39
C TRP A 112 -13.21 -1.90 -0.79
N ALA A 113 -12.72 -3.09 -0.44
CA ALA A 113 -11.35 -3.27 0.00
C ALA A 113 -10.86 -4.68 -0.32
N ASP A 114 -9.62 -4.82 -0.76
CA ASP A 114 -8.94 -6.09 -1.01
C ASP A 114 -7.45 -5.93 -0.71
N PHE A 115 -6.68 -7.02 -0.77
CA PHE A 115 -5.24 -6.99 -0.63
C PHE A 115 -4.60 -8.02 -1.57
N ILE A 116 -3.32 -7.82 -1.87
CA ILE A 116 -2.53 -8.80 -2.60
C ILE A 116 -1.92 -9.75 -1.58
N ASP A 117 -2.15 -11.05 -1.76
CA ASP A 117 -1.42 -12.08 -1.03
C ASP A 117 0.05 -12.08 -1.49
N PRO A 118 1.02 -11.71 -0.63
CA PRO A 118 2.42 -11.58 -1.04
C PRO A 118 3.05 -12.88 -1.52
N SER A 119 2.52 -14.04 -1.13
CA SER A 119 3.04 -15.36 -1.52
C SER A 119 2.72 -15.72 -2.98
N SER A 120 1.55 -15.29 -3.46
CA SER A 120 1.05 -15.61 -4.80
C SER A 120 1.09 -14.41 -5.74
N GLY A 121 1.14 -13.19 -5.20
CA GLY A 121 1.13 -11.93 -5.93
C GLY A 121 -0.25 -11.56 -6.48
N ILE A 122 -1.33 -12.27 -6.14
CA ILE A 122 -2.69 -12.04 -6.66
C ILE A 122 -3.64 -11.52 -5.57
N ALA A 123 -4.79 -11.01 -6.00
CA ALA A 123 -5.86 -10.57 -5.12
C ALA A 123 -6.33 -11.69 -4.18
N PHE A 124 -6.57 -11.37 -2.92
CA PHE A 124 -7.00 -12.34 -1.93
C PHE A 124 -8.50 -12.65 -2.02
N PHE A 125 -9.34 -11.62 -2.22
CA PHE A 125 -10.80 -11.79 -2.32
C PHE A 125 -11.32 -11.75 -3.76
N GLY A 126 -10.66 -10.98 -4.64
CA GLY A 126 -11.04 -10.81 -6.04
C GLY A 126 -10.83 -12.05 -6.91
N SER A 127 -11.31 -11.99 -8.14
CA SER A 127 -11.10 -13.07 -9.09
C SER A 127 -9.63 -13.18 -9.50
N TYR A 128 -9.22 -14.37 -9.94
CA TYR A 128 -7.90 -14.57 -10.52
C TYR A 128 -7.68 -13.66 -11.73
N THR A 129 -6.54 -12.99 -11.75
CA THR A 129 -6.05 -12.23 -12.90
C THR A 129 -4.61 -12.61 -13.23
N ASN A 130 -4.17 -12.31 -14.45
CA ASN A 130 -2.77 -12.51 -14.85
C ASN A 130 -1.85 -11.40 -14.33
N ASN A 131 -2.40 -10.37 -13.68
CA ASN A 131 -1.64 -9.24 -13.18
C ASN A 131 -1.24 -9.53 -11.74
N THR A 132 0.07 -9.64 -11.48
CA THR A 132 0.62 -9.97 -10.16
C THR A 132 1.38 -8.80 -9.57
N LEU A 133 1.48 -8.70 -8.24
CA LEU A 133 2.28 -7.72 -7.49
C LEU A 133 3.06 -8.44 -6.40
N PHE A 134 4.35 -8.67 -6.64
CA PHE A 134 5.23 -9.33 -5.68
C PHE A 134 5.90 -8.32 -4.75
N GLU A 135 6.42 -8.79 -3.61
CA GLU A 135 7.05 -7.97 -2.56
C GLU A 135 8.12 -6.98 -3.05
N THR A 136 8.87 -7.33 -4.11
CA THR A 136 9.97 -6.52 -4.65
C THR A 136 9.66 -5.84 -5.99
N ASP A 137 8.37 -5.75 -6.34
CA ASP A 137 7.88 -5.17 -7.59
C ASP A 137 8.31 -3.70 -7.78
N GLU A 138 8.57 -3.30 -9.02
CA GLU A 138 9.02 -1.93 -9.34
C GLU A 138 8.01 -0.85 -8.96
N ARG A 139 6.72 -1.18 -8.95
CA ARG A 139 5.65 -0.24 -8.63
C ARG A 139 5.77 0.30 -7.21
N TYR A 140 6.42 -0.42 -6.29
CA TYR A 140 6.74 0.08 -4.96
C TYR A 140 7.68 1.30 -4.96
N ARG A 141 8.43 1.57 -6.05
CA ARG A 141 9.21 2.82 -6.20
C ARG A 141 8.33 4.06 -6.08
N HIS A 142 7.12 3.98 -6.63
CA HIS A 142 6.14 5.06 -6.60
C HIS A 142 5.37 5.10 -5.27
N LEU A 143 5.50 4.07 -4.42
CA LEU A 143 4.91 3.97 -3.08
C LEU A 143 5.88 4.34 -1.95
N GLY A 144 6.99 5.02 -2.29
CA GLY A 144 7.94 5.53 -1.31
C GLY A 144 9.08 4.57 -0.92
N PHE A 145 9.20 3.43 -1.60
CA PHE A 145 10.32 2.51 -1.42
C PHE A 145 11.42 2.75 -2.46
N ARG A 146 12.63 2.27 -2.17
CA ARG A 146 13.66 2.13 -3.19
C ARG A 146 13.67 0.70 -3.67
N ILE A 147 13.64 0.48 -4.98
CA ILE A 147 13.84 -0.84 -5.57
C ILE A 147 15.20 -0.83 -6.29
N GLU A 148 16.08 -1.72 -5.88
CA GLU A 148 17.37 -1.99 -6.51
C GLU A 148 17.23 -3.18 -7.45
N ASP A 149 17.67 -3.02 -8.70
CA ASP A 149 17.66 -4.08 -9.70
C ASP A 149 19.07 -4.70 -9.79
N LEU A 150 19.18 -5.98 -9.46
CA LEU A 150 20.41 -6.76 -9.49
C LEU A 150 20.50 -7.66 -10.74
N GLY A 151 19.62 -7.45 -11.72
CA GLY A 151 19.51 -8.21 -12.95
C GLY A 151 18.69 -9.49 -12.79
N CYS A 152 19.15 -10.42 -11.93
CA CYS A 152 18.43 -11.68 -11.68
C CYS A 152 17.35 -11.56 -10.59
N CYS A 153 17.42 -10.54 -9.75
CA CYS A 153 16.47 -10.29 -8.69
C CYS A 153 16.33 -8.78 -8.40
N LYS A 154 15.23 -8.43 -7.73
CA LYS A 154 14.96 -7.08 -7.25
C LYS A 154 14.96 -7.07 -5.73
N VAL A 155 15.47 -5.98 -5.15
CA VAL A 155 15.53 -5.77 -3.70
C VAL A 155 14.72 -4.54 -3.34
N ILE A 156 13.75 -4.70 -2.45
CA ILE A 156 13.03 -3.59 -1.85
C ILE A 156 13.78 -3.05 -0.63
N ARG A 157 13.89 -1.72 -0.53
CA ARG A 157 14.51 -1.04 0.62
C ARG A 157 13.61 0.05 1.16
N HIS A 158 13.41 -0.01 2.47
CA HIS A 158 12.75 1.03 3.25
C HIS A 158 13.78 2.07 3.72
N SER A 159 13.39 3.34 3.77
CA SER A 159 14.29 4.45 4.09
C SER A 159 14.87 4.40 5.51
N LEU A 160 14.18 3.77 6.47
CA LEU A 160 14.66 3.60 7.84
C LEU A 160 15.26 2.23 8.13
N TRP A 161 14.84 1.18 7.42
CA TRP A 161 15.16 -0.21 7.76
C TRP A 161 15.98 -0.93 6.69
N GLY A 162 16.32 -0.26 5.59
CA GLY A 162 17.05 -0.88 4.48
C GLY A 162 16.27 -2.08 3.95
N ALA A 163 16.97 -3.21 3.75
CA ALA A 163 16.39 -4.46 3.29
C ALA A 163 15.84 -5.36 4.43
N HIS A 164 15.82 -4.86 5.67
CA HIS A 164 15.21 -5.57 6.80
C HIS A 164 13.70 -5.28 6.87
N VAL A 165 12.98 -5.60 5.79
CA VAL A 165 11.56 -5.34 5.65
C VAL A 165 10.84 -6.42 4.87
N PHE A 166 9.62 -6.73 5.31
CA PHE A 166 8.60 -7.41 4.53
C PHE A 166 7.52 -6.39 4.16
N VAL A 167 7.09 -6.36 2.89
CA VAL A 167 6.11 -5.38 2.40
C VAL A 167 4.88 -6.07 1.80
N GLY A 168 3.69 -5.65 2.24
CA GLY A 168 2.41 -6.05 1.65
C GLY A 168 1.55 -4.82 1.33
N SER A 169 0.56 -5.01 0.46
CA SER A 169 -0.32 -3.93 -0.03
C SER A 169 -1.79 -4.29 0.05
N LEU A 170 -2.59 -3.37 0.57
CA LEU A 170 -4.04 -3.38 0.55
C LEU A 170 -4.56 -2.24 -0.32
N PHE A 171 -5.77 -2.40 -0.84
CA PHE A 171 -6.41 -1.51 -1.79
C PHE A 171 -7.84 -1.25 -1.31
N THR A 172 -8.32 -0.02 -1.44
CA THR A 172 -9.68 0.34 -1.07
C THR A 172 -10.17 1.56 -1.85
N ASN A 173 -11.48 1.69 -2.04
CA ASN A 173 -12.08 2.94 -2.54
C ASN A 173 -12.40 3.95 -1.41
N ALA A 174 -12.02 3.65 -0.17
CA ALA A 174 -12.22 4.56 0.95
C ALA A 174 -11.40 5.84 0.76
N PRO A 175 -12.03 7.03 0.81
CA PRO A 175 -11.32 8.30 0.80
C PRO A 175 -10.36 8.42 1.98
N THR A 176 -9.18 9.02 1.76
CA THR A 176 -8.15 9.17 2.80
C THR A 176 -8.56 10.04 3.99
N ASP A 177 -9.60 10.85 3.83
CA ASP A 177 -10.19 11.71 4.86
C ASP A 177 -11.41 11.10 5.57
N SER A 178 -11.84 9.90 5.17
CA SER A 178 -12.91 9.15 5.83
C SER A 178 -12.55 8.80 7.28
N LEU A 179 -13.58 8.61 8.13
CA LEU A 179 -13.37 8.33 9.55
C LEU A 179 -12.64 6.98 9.77
N VAL A 180 -12.97 5.96 9.00
CA VAL A 180 -12.32 4.64 9.07
C VAL A 180 -10.85 4.74 8.69
N MET A 181 -10.50 5.50 7.65
CA MET A 181 -9.11 5.70 7.24
C MET A 181 -8.33 6.53 8.26
N LYS A 182 -8.96 7.53 8.89
CA LYS A 182 -8.36 8.27 10.01
C LYS A 182 -8.06 7.33 11.19
N LYS A 183 -9.00 6.47 11.59
CA LYS A 183 -8.78 5.48 12.67
C LYS A 183 -7.62 4.53 12.35
N LEU A 184 -7.49 4.09 11.09
CA LEU A 184 -6.39 3.23 10.65
C LEU A 184 -5.03 3.95 10.63
N GLN A 185 -5.03 5.27 10.49
CA GLN A 185 -3.82 6.10 10.56
C GLN A 185 -3.36 6.37 12.00
N GLY A 186 -4.21 6.09 13.00
CA GLY A 186 -4.01 6.45 14.41
C GLY A 186 -4.34 7.92 14.69
#